data_AF-A0A7W9FGI8-F1
#
_entry.id   AF-A0A7W9FGI8-F1
#
_cell.length_a   1.000
_cell.length_b   1.000
_cell.length_c   1.000
_cell.angle_alpha   90.00
_cell.angle_beta   90.00
_cell.angle_gamma   90.00
#
_symmetry.space_group_name_H-M   'P 1'
#
loop_
_entity.id
_entity.type
_entity.pdbx_description
1 polymer ?
#
loop_
_entity_poly.entity_id
_entity_poly.type
_entity_poly.pdbx_seq_one_letter_code
_entity_poly.pdbx_strand_id
1 'polypeptide(L)'
;MIPYSATLGYSTLLDQLSVAALADLDRLLRAVEGEPPEVQREALMDLLPLLGDEYVGASSLVSAQFFAELQVMQEIRNPIAPETLDGVERSRWHALAGWGARGSVLEQGGAALMFSLVSGGLTKALTEAAADTMIGNAELQGGGLSAQRVPRPGCCAFCGMLASRGAAYTAETGGKVVGRGVPVGQGRGRGSKGRGRGIKPRGSQRIGEDFHDHCRCKVVILTDKNEAELQATAEKYYDAYADAYKATGKNVERNVISYMDTAGNRHNLYEWVDEGGDVLSDKQRRNRIVAEMRESLGVK
;
A
#
# COMPACT_ATOMS: atom_id res chain seq x y z
N MET A 1 -10.45 10.04 19.49
CA MET A 1 -10.45 8.68 18.89
C MET A 1 -11.49 8.66 17.78
N ILE A 2 -11.13 8.18 16.59
CA ILE A 2 -12.07 8.02 15.48
C ILE A 2 -12.83 6.70 15.68
N PRO A 3 -14.17 6.72 15.71
CA PRO A 3 -14.95 5.53 16.01
C PRO A 3 -14.83 4.48 14.91
N TYR A 4 -14.87 3.20 15.29
CA TYR A 4 -14.77 2.10 14.33
C TYR A 4 -15.85 2.18 13.25
N SER A 5 -17.06 2.63 13.61
CA SER A 5 -18.18 2.81 12.68
C SER A 5 -17.86 3.73 11.50
N ALA A 6 -17.07 4.79 11.71
CA ALA A 6 -16.65 5.70 10.66
C ALA A 6 -15.69 5.00 9.67
N THR A 7 -14.66 4.33 10.20
CA THR A 7 -13.71 3.59 9.35
C THR A 7 -14.34 2.37 8.66
N LEU A 8 -15.36 1.76 9.29
CA LEU A 8 -16.16 0.68 8.72
C LEU A 8 -17.01 1.17 7.55
N GLY A 9 -17.66 2.32 7.66
CA GLY A 9 -18.43 2.92 6.57
C GLY A 9 -17.54 3.19 5.36
N TYR A 10 -16.42 3.89 5.57
CA TYR A 10 -15.41 4.14 4.54
C TYR A 10 -14.92 2.84 3.88
N SER A 11 -14.56 1.85 4.68
CA SER A 11 -14.08 0.56 4.17
C SER A 11 -15.15 -0.16 3.33
N THR A 12 -16.39 -0.11 3.77
CA THR A 12 -17.53 -0.79 3.12
C THR A 12 -17.81 -0.19 1.75
N LEU A 13 -17.76 1.15 1.62
CA LEU A 13 -17.94 1.83 0.34
C LEU A 13 -16.82 1.45 -0.66
N LEU A 14 -15.55 1.45 -0.22
CA LEU A 14 -14.45 1.02 -1.07
C LEU A 14 -14.52 -0.45 -1.46
N ASP A 15 -14.99 -1.31 -0.56
CA ASP A 15 -15.18 -2.73 -0.84
C ASP A 15 -16.32 -2.94 -1.87
N GLN A 16 -17.41 -2.15 -1.79
CA GLN A 16 -18.48 -2.15 -2.79
C GLN A 16 -17.99 -1.69 -4.17
N LEU A 17 -17.19 -0.62 -4.23
CA LEU A 17 -16.57 -0.18 -5.48
C LEU A 17 -15.67 -1.26 -6.08
N SER A 18 -14.89 -1.95 -5.25
CA SER A 18 -14.04 -3.05 -5.72
C SER A 18 -14.88 -4.21 -6.29
N VAL A 19 -15.99 -4.57 -5.63
CA VAL A 19 -16.91 -5.62 -6.12
C VAL A 19 -17.55 -5.21 -7.45
N ALA A 20 -18.02 -3.97 -7.57
CA ALA A 20 -18.60 -3.45 -8.80
C ALA A 20 -17.56 -3.44 -9.95
N ALA A 21 -16.36 -2.95 -9.70
CA ALA A 21 -15.27 -2.94 -10.68
C ALA A 21 -14.93 -4.35 -11.20
N LEU A 22 -14.93 -5.35 -10.30
CA LEU A 22 -14.68 -6.75 -10.68
C LEU A 22 -15.83 -7.37 -11.46
N ALA A 23 -17.08 -7.03 -11.13
CA ALA A 23 -18.24 -7.46 -11.89
C ALA A 23 -18.22 -6.87 -13.32
N ASP A 24 -17.79 -5.62 -13.46
CA ASP A 24 -17.70 -4.93 -14.75
C ASP A 24 -16.56 -5.47 -15.60
N LEU A 25 -15.43 -5.78 -14.96
CA LEU A 25 -14.32 -6.48 -15.61
C LEU A 25 -14.74 -7.88 -16.09
N ASP A 26 -15.46 -8.65 -15.27
CA ASP A 26 -15.99 -9.97 -15.67
C ASP A 26 -16.91 -9.84 -16.88
N ARG A 27 -17.82 -8.85 -16.88
CA ARG A 27 -18.70 -8.57 -18.03
C ARG A 27 -17.91 -8.21 -19.28
N LEU A 28 -16.87 -7.38 -19.16
CA LEU A 28 -15.98 -7.00 -20.26
C LEU A 28 -15.27 -8.24 -20.84
N LEU A 29 -14.67 -9.08 -19.99
CA LEU A 29 -13.94 -10.25 -20.47
C LEU A 29 -14.85 -11.32 -21.08
N ARG A 30 -16.05 -11.53 -20.52
CA ARG A 30 -17.04 -12.44 -21.12
C ARG A 30 -17.51 -11.98 -22.49
N ALA A 31 -17.59 -10.68 -22.73
CA ALA A 31 -18.01 -10.14 -24.02
C ALA A 31 -17.03 -10.48 -25.16
N VAL A 32 -15.77 -10.79 -24.83
CA VAL A 32 -14.70 -11.09 -25.80
C VAL A 32 -14.16 -12.52 -25.69
N GLU A 33 -14.69 -13.35 -24.80
CA GLU A 33 -14.14 -14.69 -24.50
C GLU A 33 -14.06 -15.62 -25.74
N GLY A 34 -15.02 -15.49 -26.67
CA GLY A 34 -15.05 -16.27 -27.92
C GLY A 34 -14.21 -15.71 -29.06
N GLU A 35 -13.62 -14.52 -28.89
CA GLU A 35 -12.84 -13.85 -29.93
C GLU A 35 -11.39 -14.35 -29.97
N PRO A 36 -10.66 -14.15 -31.09
CA PRO A 36 -9.23 -14.45 -31.16
C PRO A 36 -8.43 -13.71 -30.08
N PRO A 37 -7.32 -14.30 -29.57
CA PRO A 37 -6.44 -13.68 -28.57
C PRO A 37 -6.05 -12.22 -28.84
N GLU A 38 -5.82 -11.88 -30.10
CA GLU A 38 -5.45 -10.54 -30.54
C GLU A 38 -6.58 -9.54 -30.28
N VAL A 39 -7.83 -9.95 -30.58
CA VAL A 39 -9.03 -9.14 -30.37
C VAL A 39 -9.30 -8.97 -28.87
N GLN A 40 -9.16 -10.03 -28.08
CA GLN A 40 -9.30 -9.95 -26.61
C GLN A 40 -8.31 -8.95 -26.01
N ARG A 41 -7.07 -8.99 -26.46
CA ARG A 41 -6.01 -8.09 -26.01
C ARG A 41 -6.27 -6.64 -26.42
N GLU A 42 -6.67 -6.40 -27.67
CA GLU A 42 -7.00 -5.05 -28.16
C GLU A 42 -8.20 -4.46 -27.41
N ALA A 43 -9.27 -5.25 -27.23
CA ALA A 43 -10.43 -4.83 -26.45
C ALA A 43 -10.04 -4.45 -25.01
N LEU A 44 -9.17 -5.23 -24.37
CA LEU A 44 -8.70 -4.90 -23.02
C LEU A 44 -7.81 -3.64 -23.00
N MET A 45 -6.96 -3.42 -24.01
CA MET A 45 -6.16 -2.20 -24.13
C MET A 45 -7.03 -0.95 -24.25
N ASP A 46 -8.13 -1.03 -24.98
CA ASP A 46 -9.03 0.11 -25.22
C ASP A 46 -9.97 0.36 -24.05
N LEU A 47 -10.54 -0.69 -23.47
CA LEU A 47 -11.62 -0.60 -22.48
C LEU A 47 -11.12 -0.57 -21.03
N LEU A 48 -10.00 -1.22 -20.71
CA LEU A 48 -9.49 -1.22 -19.33
C LEU A 48 -9.14 0.18 -18.82
N PRO A 49 -8.58 1.11 -19.61
CA PRO A 49 -8.38 2.48 -19.14
C PRO A 49 -9.69 3.18 -18.75
N LEU A 50 -10.75 3.01 -19.56
CA LEU A 50 -12.04 3.65 -19.31
C LEU A 50 -12.68 3.12 -18.03
N LEU A 51 -12.73 1.79 -17.90
CA LEU A 51 -13.24 1.12 -16.70
C LEU A 51 -12.38 1.45 -15.48
N GLY A 52 -11.07 1.38 -15.61
CA GLY A 52 -10.12 1.61 -14.53
C GLY A 52 -10.21 3.03 -13.98
N ASP A 53 -10.23 4.04 -14.84
CA ASP A 53 -10.29 5.45 -14.42
C ASP A 53 -11.63 5.78 -13.77
N GLU A 54 -12.75 5.22 -14.25
CA GLU A 54 -14.07 5.38 -13.60
C GLU A 54 -14.03 4.95 -12.12
N TYR A 55 -13.52 3.74 -11.86
CA TYR A 55 -13.48 3.21 -10.50
C TYR A 55 -12.35 3.83 -9.64
N VAL A 56 -11.25 4.26 -10.24
CA VAL A 56 -10.22 5.06 -9.57
C VAL A 56 -10.81 6.39 -9.10
N GLY A 57 -11.52 7.08 -9.98
CA GLY A 57 -12.21 8.34 -9.67
C GLY A 57 -13.21 8.18 -8.54
N ALA A 58 -14.05 7.14 -8.60
CA ALA A 58 -14.99 6.83 -7.52
C ALA A 58 -14.30 6.49 -6.19
N SER A 59 -13.21 5.71 -6.22
CA SER A 59 -12.45 5.34 -5.01
C SER A 59 -11.77 6.56 -4.38
N SER A 60 -11.28 7.48 -5.22
CA SER A 60 -10.71 8.75 -4.79
C SER A 60 -11.79 9.65 -4.18
N LEU A 61 -12.93 9.82 -4.84
CA LEU A 61 -14.05 10.63 -4.33
C LEU A 61 -14.51 10.19 -2.94
N VAL A 62 -14.73 8.88 -2.74
CA VAL A 62 -15.10 8.31 -1.43
C VAL A 62 -14.03 8.61 -0.38
N SER A 63 -12.75 8.54 -0.76
CA SER A 63 -11.63 8.82 0.15
C SER A 63 -11.50 10.31 0.48
N ALA A 64 -11.69 11.20 -0.49
CA ALA A 64 -11.69 12.64 -0.30
C ALA A 64 -12.84 13.09 0.62
N GLN A 65 -14.04 12.53 0.44
CA GLN A 65 -15.16 12.78 1.33
C GLN A 65 -14.86 12.30 2.76
N PHE A 66 -14.35 11.09 2.92
CA PHE A 66 -13.96 10.58 4.23
C PHE A 66 -12.86 11.43 4.89
N PHE A 67 -11.91 11.96 4.11
CA PHE A 67 -10.91 12.89 4.62
C PHE A 67 -11.54 14.20 5.15
N ALA A 68 -12.53 14.77 4.43
CA ALA A 68 -13.27 15.94 4.94
C ALA A 68 -13.99 15.61 6.26
N GLU A 69 -14.62 14.44 6.35
CA GLU A 69 -15.27 13.99 7.59
C GLU A 69 -14.25 13.85 8.73
N LEU A 70 -13.06 13.31 8.45
CA LEU A 70 -11.97 13.21 9.42
C LEU A 70 -11.46 14.57 9.88
N GLN A 71 -11.42 15.60 9.02
CA GLN A 71 -11.05 16.96 9.46
C GLN A 71 -12.04 17.48 10.51
N VAL A 72 -13.34 17.24 10.30
CA VAL A 72 -14.40 17.63 11.24
C VAL A 72 -14.30 16.82 12.54
N MET A 73 -14.20 15.50 12.46
CA MET A 73 -14.12 14.61 13.64
C MET A 73 -12.89 14.90 14.51
N GLN A 74 -11.82 15.43 13.93
CA GLN A 74 -10.57 15.74 14.63
C GLN A 74 -10.42 17.22 14.96
N GLU A 75 -11.45 18.03 14.69
CA GLU A 75 -11.48 19.47 14.99
C GLU A 75 -10.28 20.22 14.38
N ILE A 76 -9.93 19.88 13.14
CA ILE A 76 -8.82 20.55 12.43
C ILE A 76 -9.18 22.04 12.25
N ARG A 77 -8.35 22.93 12.80
CA ARG A 77 -8.63 24.38 12.89
C ARG A 77 -8.81 25.07 11.55
N ASN A 78 -8.05 24.64 10.53
CA ASN A 78 -8.04 25.24 9.20
C ASN A 78 -8.23 24.13 8.15
N PRO A 79 -9.45 23.57 8.01
CA PRO A 79 -9.69 22.47 7.09
C PRO A 79 -9.55 22.94 5.64
N ILE A 80 -8.97 22.11 4.79
CA ILE A 80 -8.94 22.30 3.34
C ILE A 80 -10.09 21.57 2.66
N ALA A 81 -10.54 22.06 1.50
CA ALA A 81 -11.38 21.25 0.62
C ALA A 81 -10.53 20.11 0.03
N PRO A 82 -10.91 18.83 0.18
CA PRO A 82 -10.09 17.74 -0.30
C PRO A 82 -10.11 17.62 -1.84
N GLU A 83 -8.97 17.30 -2.41
CA GLU A 83 -8.79 17.03 -3.84
C GLU A 83 -9.02 15.56 -4.17
N THR A 84 -9.44 15.29 -5.40
CA THR A 84 -9.65 13.96 -5.95
C THR A 84 -8.70 13.68 -7.10
N LEU A 85 -8.55 12.39 -7.41
CA LEU A 85 -7.92 11.87 -8.60
C LEU A 85 -9.02 11.44 -9.57
N ASP A 86 -8.93 11.83 -10.83
CA ASP A 86 -9.91 11.43 -11.86
C ASP A 86 -9.56 10.08 -12.51
N GLY A 87 -8.33 9.60 -12.32
CA GLY A 87 -7.80 8.42 -12.97
C GLY A 87 -6.31 8.23 -12.67
N VAL A 88 -5.69 7.26 -13.34
CA VAL A 88 -4.23 7.08 -13.33
C VAL A 88 -3.66 7.26 -14.72
N GLU A 89 -2.34 7.31 -14.82
CA GLU A 89 -1.67 7.44 -16.11
C GLU A 89 -2.01 6.23 -17.02
N ARG A 90 -2.40 6.51 -18.27
CA ARG A 90 -2.95 5.51 -19.20
C ARG A 90 -2.03 4.32 -19.46
N SER A 91 -0.71 4.55 -19.51
CA SER A 91 0.26 3.47 -19.73
C SER A 91 0.24 2.44 -18.61
N ARG A 92 -0.20 2.80 -17.39
CA ARG A 92 -0.43 1.84 -16.30
C ARG A 92 -1.49 0.81 -16.67
N TRP A 93 -2.61 1.23 -17.24
CA TRP A 93 -3.67 0.33 -17.70
C TRP A 93 -3.24 -0.50 -18.89
N HIS A 94 -2.55 0.10 -19.87
CA HIS A 94 -2.02 -0.65 -21.00
C HIS A 94 -0.97 -1.69 -20.57
N ALA A 95 -0.14 -1.38 -19.57
CA ALA A 95 0.81 -2.33 -19.02
C ALA A 95 0.09 -3.51 -18.34
N LEU A 96 -0.98 -3.24 -17.58
CA LEU A 96 -1.80 -4.27 -16.96
C LEU A 96 -2.50 -5.15 -18.01
N ALA A 97 -3.16 -4.53 -18.99
CA ALA A 97 -3.80 -5.23 -20.09
C ALA A 97 -2.81 -6.08 -20.89
N GLY A 98 -1.67 -5.51 -21.26
CA GLY A 98 -0.63 -6.20 -22.03
C GLY A 98 0.02 -7.36 -21.29
N TRP A 99 0.19 -7.25 -19.97
CA TRP A 99 0.70 -8.35 -19.15
C TRP A 99 -0.36 -9.43 -18.90
N GLY A 100 -1.60 -9.02 -18.59
CA GLY A 100 -2.72 -9.92 -18.25
C GLY A 100 -3.30 -10.68 -19.46
N ALA A 101 -3.19 -10.12 -20.67
CA ALA A 101 -3.69 -10.71 -21.91
C ALA A 101 -2.57 -11.15 -22.89
N ARG A 102 -1.35 -11.41 -22.40
CA ARG A 102 -0.28 -11.97 -23.23
C ARG A 102 -0.62 -13.39 -23.69
N GLY A 103 -0.13 -13.81 -24.87
CA GLY A 103 -0.43 -15.13 -25.44
C GLY A 103 -0.21 -16.30 -24.47
N SER A 104 0.88 -16.30 -23.71
CA SER A 104 1.16 -17.36 -22.73
C SER A 104 0.16 -17.44 -21.57
N VAL A 105 -0.54 -16.34 -21.23
CA VAL A 105 -1.63 -16.39 -20.25
C VAL A 105 -2.84 -17.09 -20.84
N LEU A 106 -3.21 -16.72 -22.06
CA LEU A 106 -4.36 -17.30 -22.77
C LEU A 106 -4.13 -18.79 -23.05
N GLU A 107 -2.91 -19.20 -23.40
CA GLU A 107 -2.53 -20.60 -23.60
C GLU A 107 -2.57 -21.44 -22.31
N GLN A 108 -2.15 -20.87 -21.18
CA GLN A 108 -2.02 -21.62 -19.91
C GLN A 108 -3.35 -21.76 -19.16
N GLY A 109 -4.18 -20.72 -19.18
CA GLY A 109 -5.38 -20.68 -18.36
C GLY A 109 -6.53 -19.85 -18.92
N GLY A 110 -6.41 -19.41 -20.19
CA GLY A 110 -7.48 -18.72 -20.90
C GLY A 110 -8.01 -17.49 -20.17
N ALA A 111 -9.32 -17.27 -20.32
CA ALA A 111 -10.03 -16.15 -19.70
C ALA A 111 -9.97 -16.15 -18.17
N ALA A 112 -9.92 -17.33 -17.52
CA ALA A 112 -9.87 -17.42 -16.07
C ALA A 112 -8.55 -16.88 -15.49
N LEU A 113 -7.41 -17.24 -16.11
CA LEU A 113 -6.11 -16.70 -15.69
C LEU A 113 -5.98 -15.22 -16.03
N MET A 114 -6.45 -14.80 -17.21
CA MET A 114 -6.50 -13.39 -17.58
C MET A 114 -7.31 -12.57 -16.56
N PHE A 115 -8.52 -13.01 -16.21
CA PHE A 115 -9.35 -12.37 -15.19
C PHE A 115 -8.59 -12.28 -13.86
N SER A 116 -7.99 -13.37 -13.39
CA SER A 116 -7.24 -13.37 -12.11
C SER A 116 -6.12 -12.34 -12.08
N LEU A 117 -5.38 -12.17 -13.18
CA LEU A 117 -4.25 -11.23 -13.25
C LEU A 117 -4.73 -9.78 -13.36
N VAL A 118 -5.72 -9.53 -14.21
CA VAL A 118 -6.25 -8.18 -14.46
C VAL A 118 -7.05 -7.68 -13.25
N SER A 119 -7.85 -8.55 -12.61
CA SER A 119 -8.58 -8.23 -11.37
C SER A 119 -7.64 -7.87 -10.22
N GLY A 120 -6.52 -8.57 -10.09
CA GLY A 120 -5.50 -8.25 -9.10
C GLY A 120 -4.95 -6.84 -9.30
N GLY A 121 -4.49 -6.53 -10.52
CA GLY A 121 -3.97 -5.20 -10.85
C GLY A 121 -5.00 -4.08 -10.75
N LEU A 122 -6.26 -4.34 -11.10
CA LEU A 122 -7.37 -3.38 -10.97
C LEU A 122 -7.61 -3.07 -9.49
N THR A 123 -7.83 -4.08 -8.65
CA THR A 123 -8.09 -3.87 -7.20
C THR A 123 -6.91 -3.21 -6.49
N LYS A 124 -5.68 -3.50 -6.92
CA LYS A 124 -4.48 -2.80 -6.49
C LYS A 124 -4.55 -1.30 -6.83
N ALA A 125 -4.84 -0.95 -8.08
CA ALA A 125 -4.95 0.45 -8.50
C ALA A 125 -6.03 1.23 -7.72
N LEU A 126 -7.19 0.60 -7.44
CA LEU A 126 -8.24 1.22 -6.63
C LEU A 126 -7.79 1.47 -5.18
N THR A 127 -7.08 0.50 -4.60
CA THR A 127 -6.56 0.62 -3.23
C THR A 127 -5.51 1.72 -3.12
N GLU A 128 -4.63 1.83 -4.11
CA GLU A 128 -3.65 2.90 -4.21
C GLU A 128 -4.31 4.26 -4.38
N ALA A 129 -5.29 4.39 -5.30
CA ALA A 129 -6.01 5.64 -5.50
C ALA A 129 -6.65 6.16 -4.20
N ALA A 130 -7.26 5.26 -3.42
CA ALA A 130 -7.81 5.60 -2.12
C ALA A 130 -6.72 6.08 -1.14
N ALA A 131 -5.60 5.36 -1.05
CA ALA A 131 -4.49 5.72 -0.16
C ALA A 131 -3.81 7.04 -0.56
N ASP A 132 -3.53 7.22 -1.85
CA ASP A 132 -2.91 8.43 -2.42
C ASP A 132 -3.81 9.65 -2.22
N THR A 133 -5.13 9.48 -2.34
CA THR A 133 -6.08 10.56 -2.04
C THR A 133 -6.01 10.98 -0.58
N MET A 134 -6.02 10.02 0.35
CA MET A 134 -5.92 10.33 1.78
C MET A 134 -4.61 11.04 2.12
N ILE A 135 -3.49 10.59 1.54
CA ILE A 135 -2.16 11.07 1.86
C ILE A 135 -1.86 12.40 1.19
N GLY A 136 -2.20 12.54 -0.09
CA GLY A 136 -2.05 13.79 -0.83
C GLY A 136 -2.82 14.91 -0.12
N ASN A 137 -4.05 14.64 0.29
CA ASN A 137 -4.83 15.61 1.08
C ASN A 137 -4.23 15.88 2.47
N ALA A 138 -3.67 14.87 3.13
CA ALA A 138 -2.94 15.08 4.40
C ALA A 138 -1.70 15.96 4.23
N GLU A 139 -0.96 15.78 3.13
CA GLU A 139 0.22 16.57 2.78
C GLU A 139 -0.18 18.02 2.46
N LEU A 140 -1.26 18.22 1.69
CA LEU A 140 -1.84 19.54 1.39
C LEU A 140 -2.35 20.25 2.65
N GLN A 141 -3.04 19.52 3.54
CA GLN A 141 -3.54 20.04 4.81
C GLN A 141 -2.40 20.52 5.73
N GLY A 142 -1.23 19.87 5.64
CA GLY A 142 -0.09 20.15 6.50
C GLY A 142 -0.37 19.80 7.96
N GLY A 143 0.34 20.46 8.89
CA GLY A 143 0.09 20.29 10.33
C GLY A 143 0.62 18.99 10.95
N GLY A 144 1.45 18.22 10.23
CA GLY A 144 2.11 17.04 10.78
C GLY A 144 1.18 15.85 11.00
N LEU A 145 0.16 15.70 10.16
CA LEU A 145 -0.76 14.57 10.23
C LEU A 145 -0.03 13.23 10.07
N SER A 146 -0.52 12.27 10.82
CA SER A 146 -0.08 10.88 10.85
C SER A 146 -1.06 10.00 10.09
N ALA A 147 -0.65 8.77 9.82
CA ALA A 147 -1.47 7.76 9.19
C ALA A 147 -1.48 6.50 10.05
N GLN A 148 -2.65 5.87 10.14
CA GLN A 148 -2.84 4.55 10.72
C GLN A 148 -3.40 3.60 9.66
N ARG A 149 -2.90 2.36 9.68
CA ARG A 149 -3.48 1.27 8.90
C ARG A 149 -4.62 0.64 9.68
N VAL A 150 -5.81 0.60 9.10
CA VAL A 150 -6.98 -0.05 9.68
C VAL A 150 -7.22 -1.38 8.96
N PRO A 151 -7.03 -2.53 9.63
CA PRO A 151 -7.21 -3.84 9.01
C PRO A 151 -8.69 -4.22 8.98
N ARG A 152 -9.09 -4.98 7.96
CA ARG A 152 -10.40 -5.64 7.88
C ARG A 152 -10.24 -7.14 8.12
N PRO A 153 -11.32 -7.84 8.53
CA PRO A 153 -11.34 -9.29 8.56
C PRO A 153 -10.81 -9.88 7.25
N GLY A 154 -9.83 -10.78 7.34
CA GLY A 154 -9.18 -11.39 6.17
C GLY A 154 -8.05 -10.56 5.56
N CYS A 155 -7.55 -9.49 6.20
CA CYS A 155 -6.32 -8.84 5.75
C CYS A 155 -5.11 -9.76 5.93
N CYS A 156 -4.07 -9.57 5.10
CA CYS A 156 -2.84 -10.35 5.21
C CYS A 156 -2.04 -10.00 6.48
N ALA A 157 -1.14 -10.90 6.89
CA ALA A 157 -0.27 -10.71 8.06
C ALA A 157 0.57 -9.42 7.98
N PHE A 158 0.99 -9.01 6.79
CA PHE A 158 1.72 -7.76 6.60
C PHE A 158 0.86 -6.53 6.94
N CYS A 159 -0.40 -6.51 6.51
CA CYS A 159 -1.34 -5.45 6.86
C CYS A 159 -1.63 -5.44 8.37
N GLY A 160 -1.81 -6.61 8.98
CA GLY A 160 -1.94 -6.75 10.42
C GLY A 160 -0.74 -6.19 11.18
N MET A 161 0.48 -6.47 10.70
CA MET A 161 1.73 -5.93 11.25
C MET A 161 1.80 -4.40 11.15
N LEU A 162 1.29 -3.80 10.06
CA LEU A 162 1.28 -2.34 9.96
C LEU A 162 0.21 -1.73 10.88
N ALA A 163 -0.96 -2.36 10.97
CA ALA A 163 -2.03 -1.94 11.84
C ALA A 163 -1.65 -1.97 13.33
N SER A 164 -0.82 -2.95 13.74
CA SER A 164 -0.38 -3.08 15.13
C SER A 164 0.51 -1.93 15.62
N ARG A 165 0.89 -0.99 14.74
CA ARG A 165 1.71 0.17 15.08
C ARG A 165 0.92 1.44 15.38
N GLY A 166 -0.42 1.41 15.25
CA GLY A 166 -1.26 2.60 15.45
C GLY A 166 -0.94 3.73 14.47
N ALA A 167 -1.19 4.97 14.89
CA ALA A 167 -0.93 6.20 14.12
C ALA A 167 0.56 6.60 14.09
N ALA A 168 1.45 5.62 13.85
CA ALA A 168 2.90 5.81 13.92
C ALA A 168 3.54 6.21 12.58
N TYR A 169 2.77 6.25 11.49
CA TYR A 169 3.29 6.62 10.18
C TYR A 169 3.11 8.11 9.95
N THR A 170 4.09 8.76 9.35
CA THR A 170 3.85 10.08 8.75
C THR A 170 2.84 9.93 7.61
N ALA A 171 2.07 10.97 7.31
CA ALA A 171 1.20 10.96 6.13
C ALA A 171 1.90 10.39 4.88
N GLU A 172 3.12 10.89 4.58
CA GLU A 172 3.97 10.44 3.47
C GLU A 172 4.25 8.92 3.46
N THR A 173 4.40 8.30 4.64
CA THR A 173 4.77 6.88 4.77
C THR A 173 3.58 5.97 5.07
N GLY A 174 2.41 6.54 5.35
CA GLY A 174 1.19 5.81 5.64
C GLY A 174 0.72 4.93 4.49
N GLY A 175 0.80 5.42 3.26
CA GLY A 175 0.35 4.71 2.04
C GLY A 175 1.44 3.90 1.37
N LYS A 176 2.70 4.21 1.65
CA LYS A 176 3.85 3.61 0.99
C LYS A 176 4.38 2.44 1.82
N VAL A 177 4.55 1.29 1.19
CA VAL A 177 5.18 0.10 1.83
C VAL A 177 6.71 0.09 1.64
N VAL A 178 7.29 1.16 1.08
CA VAL A 178 8.72 1.31 0.83
C VAL A 178 9.32 2.53 1.53
N GLY A 179 10.60 2.45 1.90
CA GLY A 179 11.32 3.52 2.60
C GLY A 179 11.67 4.72 1.71
N ARG A 180 12.08 5.83 2.36
CA ARG A 180 12.46 7.12 1.74
C ARG A 180 13.45 6.98 0.58
N GLY A 181 13.13 7.61 -0.56
CA GLY A 181 14.05 7.82 -1.69
C GLY A 181 13.92 9.24 -2.25
N VAL A 182 15.02 9.80 -2.77
CA VAL A 182 15.06 11.18 -3.32
C VAL A 182 14.73 11.15 -4.82
N PRO A 183 13.84 12.05 -5.31
CA PRO A 183 13.51 12.16 -6.74
C PRO A 183 14.73 12.45 -7.63
N VAL A 184 14.69 11.96 -8.88
CA VAL A 184 15.73 12.26 -9.87
C VAL A 184 15.73 13.76 -10.17
N GLY A 185 16.87 14.43 -9.99
CA GLY A 185 17.06 15.85 -10.33
C GLY A 185 17.04 16.82 -9.15
N GLN A 186 16.69 16.38 -7.93
CA GLN A 186 16.62 17.24 -6.73
C GLN A 186 17.83 17.11 -5.78
N GLY A 187 18.98 16.64 -6.27
CA GLY A 187 20.20 16.56 -5.46
C GLY A 187 20.87 17.93 -5.28
N ARG A 188 21.09 18.36 -4.02
CA ARG A 188 21.95 19.51 -3.72
C ARG A 188 23.43 19.07 -3.77
N GLY A 189 24.14 19.44 -4.85
CA GLY A 189 25.61 19.31 -4.92
C GLY A 189 26.19 19.43 -6.32
N ARG A 190 27.24 20.26 -6.47
CA ARG A 190 28.02 20.44 -7.72
C ARG A 190 28.78 19.14 -8.00
N GLY A 191 28.24 18.33 -8.90
CA GLY A 191 28.71 16.97 -9.22
C GLY A 191 27.59 15.93 -9.32
N SER A 192 26.38 16.27 -8.88
CA SER A 192 25.19 15.38 -8.88
C SER A 192 24.29 15.51 -10.11
N LYS A 193 24.76 16.15 -11.20
CA LYS A 193 24.07 16.11 -12.49
C LYS A 193 24.29 14.72 -13.11
N GLY A 194 23.43 13.76 -12.78
CA GLY A 194 23.29 12.53 -13.57
C GLY A 194 23.50 11.16 -12.89
N ARG A 195 23.29 11.01 -11.57
CA ARG A 195 23.16 9.66 -10.95
C ARG A 195 22.11 9.57 -9.83
N GLY A 196 21.06 10.39 -9.88
CA GLY A 196 19.85 10.09 -9.10
C GLY A 196 19.20 8.84 -9.69
N ARG A 197 19.34 7.68 -9.06
CA ARG A 197 18.74 6.42 -9.54
C ARG A 197 17.25 6.30 -9.19
N GLY A 198 16.53 7.41 -9.17
CA GLY A 198 15.14 7.49 -8.71
C GLY A 198 14.94 6.98 -7.29
N ILE A 199 13.67 6.96 -6.86
CA ILE A 199 13.25 6.23 -5.67
C ILE A 199 13.60 4.75 -5.91
N LYS A 200 14.57 4.21 -5.17
CA LYS A 200 14.93 2.79 -5.24
C LYS A 200 14.11 1.98 -4.23
N PRO A 201 13.33 0.97 -4.67
CA PRO A 201 12.80 -0.04 -3.77
C PRO A 201 13.94 -0.87 -3.14
N ARG A 202 13.75 -1.33 -1.89
CA ARG A 202 14.69 -2.26 -1.24
C ARG A 202 14.45 -3.70 -1.72
N GLY A 203 15.42 -4.29 -2.42
CA GLY A 203 15.52 -5.71 -2.79
C GLY A 203 15.04 -6.06 -4.21
N SER A 204 14.71 -7.33 -4.48
CA SER A 204 14.36 -7.89 -5.81
C SER A 204 13.04 -7.40 -6.44
N GLN A 205 12.45 -6.34 -5.89
CA GLN A 205 11.13 -5.82 -6.30
C GLN A 205 11.30 -4.65 -7.27
N ARG A 206 10.37 -4.52 -8.22
CA ARG A 206 10.41 -3.45 -9.24
C ARG A 206 9.92 -2.10 -8.67
N ILE A 207 10.37 -1.00 -9.26
CA ILE A 207 9.85 0.35 -8.99
C ILE A 207 8.36 0.34 -9.41
N GLY A 208 7.43 0.61 -8.49
CA GLY A 208 5.97 0.50 -8.69
C GLY A 208 5.26 -0.68 -8.00
N GLU A 209 5.94 -1.45 -7.15
CA GLU A 209 5.28 -2.46 -6.28
C GLU A 209 4.64 -1.81 -5.04
N ASP A 210 3.54 -1.10 -5.27
CA ASP A 210 2.54 -0.72 -4.26
C ASP A 210 1.59 -1.90 -3.97
N PHE A 211 0.71 -1.73 -2.96
CA PHE A 211 -0.29 -2.68 -2.44
C PHE A 211 -0.42 -4.00 -3.20
N HIS A 212 -0.27 -5.14 -2.52
CA HIS A 212 -0.58 -6.41 -3.17
C HIS A 212 -2.06 -6.46 -3.57
N ASP A 213 -2.35 -7.26 -4.58
CA ASP A 213 -3.70 -7.52 -5.09
C ASP A 213 -4.65 -7.89 -3.95
N HIS A 214 -5.90 -7.42 -4.02
CA HIS A 214 -6.94 -7.66 -3.01
C HIS A 214 -6.59 -7.20 -1.59
N CYS A 215 -5.82 -6.11 -1.43
CA CYS A 215 -5.52 -5.59 -0.10
C CYS A 215 -6.79 -5.11 0.64
N ARG A 216 -6.93 -5.56 1.89
CA ARG A 216 -8.09 -5.26 2.74
C ARG A 216 -7.80 -4.27 3.87
N CYS A 217 -6.63 -3.63 3.90
CA CYS A 217 -6.36 -2.56 4.86
C CYS A 217 -6.64 -1.19 4.25
N LYS A 218 -7.09 -0.25 5.07
CA LYS A 218 -7.31 1.13 4.67
C LYS A 218 -6.32 2.06 5.38
N VAL A 219 -6.01 3.20 4.74
CA VAL A 219 -5.23 4.28 5.33
C VAL A 219 -6.20 5.28 5.95
N VAL A 220 -5.99 5.62 7.22
CA VAL A 220 -6.78 6.64 7.93
C VAL A 220 -5.82 7.71 8.43
N ILE A 221 -6.15 8.98 8.15
CA ILE A 221 -5.32 10.12 8.50
C ILE A 221 -5.74 10.71 9.84
N LEU A 222 -4.76 10.93 10.70
CA LEU A 222 -4.99 11.24 12.11
C LEU A 222 -4.07 12.36 12.59
N THR A 223 -4.57 13.23 13.46
CA THR A 223 -3.73 14.13 14.25
C THR A 223 -2.89 13.33 15.25
N ASP A 224 -1.78 13.90 15.73
CA ASP A 224 -0.92 13.31 16.78
C ASP A 224 -1.65 12.90 18.07
N LYS A 225 -2.80 13.53 18.37
CA LYS A 225 -3.65 13.26 19.53
C LYS A 225 -4.77 12.25 19.28
N ASN A 226 -4.86 11.68 18.08
CA ASN A 226 -5.94 10.77 17.71
C ASN A 226 -5.42 9.42 17.22
N GLU A 227 -6.28 8.43 17.37
CA GLU A 227 -6.13 7.09 16.83
C GLU A 227 -7.46 6.63 16.24
N ALA A 228 -7.41 5.73 15.27
CA ALA A 228 -8.57 5.03 14.78
C ALA A 228 -8.84 3.80 15.64
N GLU A 229 -10.07 3.70 16.15
CA GLU A 229 -10.54 2.50 16.84
C GLU A 229 -10.52 1.32 15.87
N LEU A 230 -9.89 0.23 16.29
CA LEU A 230 -9.84 -1.00 15.52
C LEU A 230 -10.93 -1.96 15.99
N GLN A 231 -11.36 -2.85 15.10
CA GLN A 231 -12.28 -3.93 15.48
C GLN A 231 -11.68 -4.76 16.63
N ALA A 232 -12.49 -5.25 17.56
CA ALA A 232 -12.01 -6.11 18.67
C ALA A 232 -11.14 -7.27 18.19
N THR A 233 -11.46 -7.87 17.04
CA THR A 233 -10.65 -8.94 16.43
C THR A 233 -9.30 -8.49 15.88
N ALA A 234 -8.98 -7.19 15.95
CA ALA A 234 -7.68 -6.66 15.54
C ALA A 234 -6.60 -6.89 16.61
N GLU A 235 -6.98 -7.11 17.87
CA GLU A 235 -6.05 -7.45 18.97
C GLU A 235 -5.16 -8.63 18.61
N LYS A 236 -5.71 -9.66 17.94
CA LYS A 236 -4.94 -10.80 17.46
C LYS A 236 -3.76 -10.42 16.56
N TYR A 237 -3.83 -9.29 15.83
CA TYR A 237 -2.73 -8.81 15.00
C TYR A 237 -1.63 -8.14 15.84
N TYR A 238 -1.99 -7.51 16.95
CA TYR A 238 -1.02 -7.00 17.93
C TYR A 238 -0.32 -8.15 18.64
N ASP A 239 -1.08 -9.13 19.12
CA ASP A 239 -0.53 -10.32 19.78
C ASP A 239 0.38 -11.09 18.83
N ALA A 240 -0.09 -11.38 17.61
CA ALA A 240 0.71 -12.05 16.59
C ALA A 240 1.98 -11.27 16.25
N TYR A 241 1.93 -9.93 16.19
CA TYR A 241 3.12 -9.11 15.96
C TYR A 241 4.08 -9.16 17.16
N ALA A 242 3.58 -9.02 18.38
CA ALA A 242 4.38 -9.04 19.59
C ALA A 242 5.08 -10.40 19.78
N ASP A 243 4.36 -11.49 19.54
CA ASP A 243 4.89 -12.84 19.60
C ASP A 243 5.89 -13.10 18.49
N ALA A 244 5.59 -12.68 17.25
CA ALA A 244 6.52 -12.80 16.14
C ALA A 244 7.79 -11.99 16.35
N TYR A 245 7.68 -10.77 16.90
CA TYR A 245 8.84 -9.94 17.23
C TYR A 245 9.72 -10.61 18.29
N LYS A 246 9.10 -11.18 19.34
CA LYS A 246 9.83 -11.93 20.38
C LYS A 246 10.49 -13.18 19.80
N ALA A 247 9.75 -13.99 19.04
CA ALA A 247 10.24 -15.23 18.45
C ALA A 247 11.44 -14.98 17.52
N THR A 248 11.31 -14.00 16.63
CA THR A 248 12.38 -13.64 15.69
C THR A 248 13.56 -12.92 16.33
N GLY A 249 13.40 -12.35 17.53
CA GLY A 249 14.46 -11.71 18.30
C GLY A 249 15.28 -12.65 19.17
N LYS A 250 14.82 -13.88 19.46
CA LYS A 250 15.53 -14.83 20.34
C LYS A 250 16.94 -15.19 19.86
N ASN A 251 17.13 -15.21 18.55
CA ASN A 251 18.34 -15.70 17.88
C ASN A 251 19.05 -14.57 17.12
N VAL A 252 18.88 -13.33 17.58
CA VAL A 252 19.46 -12.15 16.92
C VAL A 252 20.04 -11.20 17.97
N GLU A 253 21.34 -10.96 17.89
CA GLU A 253 22.04 -10.02 18.76
C GLU A 253 22.00 -8.60 18.18
N ARG A 254 21.83 -7.58 19.03
CA ARG A 254 21.86 -6.18 18.60
C ARG A 254 23.23 -5.56 18.88
N ASN A 255 24.01 -5.37 17.82
CA ASN A 255 25.28 -4.65 17.86
C ASN A 255 25.06 -3.14 17.78
N VAL A 256 25.82 -2.39 18.58
CA VAL A 256 25.80 -0.92 18.58
C VAL A 256 27.18 -0.42 18.17
N ILE A 257 27.27 0.18 16.99
CA ILE A 257 28.49 0.80 16.48
C ILE A 257 28.39 2.30 16.70
N SER A 258 29.15 2.83 17.65
CA SER A 258 29.24 4.27 17.88
C SER A 258 30.37 4.88 17.05
N TYR A 259 30.07 5.95 16.30
CA TYR A 259 31.08 6.70 15.55
C TYR A 259 30.84 8.22 15.68
N MET A 260 31.89 9.01 15.45
CA MET A 260 31.81 10.47 15.42
C MET A 260 31.82 10.93 13.97
N ASP A 261 30.93 11.87 13.61
CA ASP A 261 31.01 12.51 12.30
C ASP A 261 32.12 13.58 12.25
N THR A 262 32.35 14.12 11.06
CA THR A 262 33.36 15.17 10.83
C THR A 262 33.06 16.48 11.55
N ALA A 263 31.85 16.66 12.07
CA ALA A 263 31.45 17.82 12.87
C ALA A 263 31.51 17.54 14.39
N GLY A 264 31.98 16.36 14.80
CA GLY A 264 32.09 15.96 16.21
C GLY A 264 30.79 15.46 16.83
N ASN A 265 29.73 15.22 16.06
CA ASN A 265 28.50 14.63 16.58
C ASN A 265 28.64 13.12 16.67
N ARG A 266 28.17 12.54 17.78
CA ARG A 266 28.15 11.09 17.98
C ARG A 266 26.91 10.48 17.36
N HIS A 267 27.11 9.46 16.53
CA HIS A 267 26.08 8.66 15.91
C HIS A 267 26.17 7.21 16.42
N ASN A 268 25.03 6.56 16.57
CA ASN A 268 24.96 5.13 16.84
C ASN A 268 24.34 4.45 15.61
N LEU A 269 25.00 3.43 15.10
CA LEU A 269 24.46 2.52 14.10
C LEU A 269 24.09 1.21 14.81
N TYR A 270 22.88 0.73 14.54
CA TYR A 270 22.37 -0.49 15.13
C TYR A 270 22.35 -1.59 14.08
N GLU A 271 23.10 -2.66 14.32
CA GLU A 271 23.12 -3.84 13.47
C GLU A 271 22.50 -5.01 14.22
N TRP A 272 21.84 -5.89 13.49
CA TRP A 272 21.21 -7.08 14.03
C TRP A 272 21.94 -8.27 13.44
N VAL A 273 22.54 -9.13 14.25
CA VAL A 273 23.35 -10.26 13.79
C VAL A 273 22.65 -11.55 14.16
N ASP A 274 22.46 -12.46 13.21
CA ASP A 274 21.87 -13.76 13.52
C ASP A 274 22.88 -14.76 14.08
N GLU A 275 22.42 -15.96 14.46
CA GLU A 275 23.26 -17.04 15.00
C GLU A 275 24.42 -17.45 14.07
N GLY A 276 24.30 -17.19 12.77
CA GLY A 276 25.36 -17.46 11.79
C GLY A 276 26.45 -16.38 11.75
N GLY A 277 26.27 -15.28 12.49
CA GLY A 277 27.15 -14.12 12.44
C GLY A 277 26.83 -13.16 11.29
N ASP A 278 25.73 -13.37 10.56
CA ASP A 278 25.35 -12.53 9.43
C ASP A 278 24.52 -11.32 9.88
N VAL A 279 24.88 -10.13 9.36
CA VAL A 279 24.11 -8.91 9.61
C VAL A 279 22.78 -8.95 8.84
N LEU A 280 21.69 -8.94 9.58
CA LEU A 280 20.34 -8.84 9.07
C LEU A 280 20.01 -7.40 8.69
N SER A 281 19.65 -7.22 7.42
CA SER A 281 18.98 -6.01 6.98
C SER A 281 17.59 -5.86 7.62
N ASP A 282 17.10 -4.62 7.73
CA ASP A 282 15.70 -4.35 8.16
C ASP A 282 14.67 -5.15 7.35
N LYS A 283 14.98 -5.39 6.06
CA LYS A 283 14.12 -6.17 5.16
C LYS A 283 14.06 -7.63 5.62
N GLN A 284 15.20 -8.25 5.91
CA GLN A 284 15.25 -9.63 6.39
C GLN A 284 14.52 -9.77 7.73
N ARG A 285 14.76 -8.85 8.68
CA ARG A 285 14.04 -8.85 9.97
C ARG A 285 12.53 -8.76 9.80
N ARG A 286 12.05 -7.80 8.99
CA ARG A 286 10.63 -7.66 8.71
C ARG A 286 10.04 -8.90 8.04
N ASN A 287 10.76 -9.49 7.07
CA ASN A 287 10.29 -10.70 6.39
C ASN A 287 10.18 -11.89 7.35
N ARG A 288 11.13 -12.06 8.28
CA ARG A 288 11.06 -13.08 9.34
C ARG A 288 9.83 -12.85 10.23
N ILE A 289 9.59 -11.61 10.69
CA ILE A 289 8.41 -11.27 11.50
C ILE A 289 7.11 -11.58 10.75
N VAL A 290 7.00 -11.18 9.48
CA VAL A 290 5.79 -11.41 8.68
C VAL A 290 5.57 -12.90 8.42
N ALA A 291 6.63 -13.69 8.23
CA ALA A 291 6.52 -15.14 8.07
C ALA A 291 5.99 -15.80 9.34
N GLU A 292 6.52 -15.42 10.50
CA GLU A 292 6.04 -15.90 11.80
C GLU A 292 4.58 -15.49 12.07
N MET A 293 4.21 -14.25 11.73
CA MET A 293 2.82 -13.80 11.81
C MET A 293 1.88 -14.58 10.87
N ARG A 294 2.34 -14.98 9.69
CA ARG A 294 1.55 -15.81 8.76
C ARG A 294 1.22 -17.15 9.37
N GLU A 295 2.23 -17.79 9.99
CA GLU A 295 2.07 -19.06 10.67
C GLU A 295 1.08 -18.95 11.84
N SER A 296 1.25 -17.95 12.72
CA SER A 296 0.36 -17.77 13.87
C SER A 296 -1.07 -17.38 13.51
N LEU A 297 -1.26 -16.62 12.43
CA LEU A 297 -2.58 -16.21 11.96
C LEU A 297 -3.24 -17.25 11.05
N GLY A 298 -2.54 -18.34 10.69
CA GLY A 298 -3.04 -19.36 9.77
C GLY A 298 -3.26 -18.85 8.34
N VAL A 299 -2.50 -17.83 7.91
CA VAL A 299 -2.61 -17.20 6.60
C VAL A 299 -1.39 -17.59 5.77
N LYS A 300 -1.58 -18.39 4.72
CA LYS A 300 -0.50 -18.79 3.80
C LYS A 300 -0.05 -17.63 2.91
#